data_AF-A0A2H6NBU6-F1
#
_entry.id   AF-A0A2H6NBU6-F1
#
_cell.length_a   1.000
_cell.length_b   1.000
_cell.length_c   1.000
_cell.angle_alpha   90.00
_cell.angle_beta   90.00
_cell.angle_gamma   90.00
#
_symmetry.space_group_name_H-M   'P 1'
#
loop_
_entity.id
_entity.type
_entity.pdbx_description
1 polymer ?
#
loop_
_entity_poly.entity_id
_entity_poly.type
_entity_poly.pdbx_seq_one_letter_code
_entity_poly.pdbx_strand_id
1 'polypeptide(L)'
;MSIGSTKRKWEEKLKNVEELASCYKRRPLCSSYKPKLSNPLQPSSVWKLFYRQTHAFNFAKTCKEDVHVFALEKCDGNNQRLYLVTTYTELWFYYRKHETKLKHCYEIIPETAVCKLYFDLEFYKPTNQGANANQMVADLIKFIGRKLDEYYEIKCSAENILKLDSSTEEKYSCHLIFLLENAAFKNNIHIGNFLRTIMQPAILLIKNNDAMDPQNINSVGRCYKTTIDLSTYLENDSLVKDVCQNLKLNSYKISEKGTSEENPDLSFLIVNGKQGEKQLFV
;
A
#
# COMPACT_ATOMS: atom_id res chain seq x y z
N MET A 1 42.92 -37.42 -10.55
CA MET A 1 41.66 -36.97 -9.94
C MET A 1 41.38 -35.51 -10.31
N SER A 2 40.16 -35.22 -10.78
CA SER A 2 39.43 -33.95 -10.64
C SER A 2 39.76 -32.67 -11.44
N ILE A 3 40.02 -32.76 -12.76
CA ILE A 3 39.99 -31.56 -13.65
C ILE A 3 38.53 -31.18 -14.03
N GLY A 4 37.64 -32.17 -14.14
CA GLY A 4 36.23 -31.97 -14.49
C GLY A 4 35.36 -31.31 -13.40
N SER A 5 35.78 -31.39 -12.14
CA SER A 5 35.05 -30.78 -11.01
C SER A 5 35.23 -29.26 -10.97
N THR A 6 36.46 -28.79 -11.22
CA THR A 6 36.80 -27.36 -11.21
C THR A 6 36.15 -26.59 -12.36
N LYS A 7 36.01 -27.22 -13.53
CA LYS A 7 35.33 -26.63 -14.70
C LYS A 7 33.83 -26.45 -14.46
N ARG A 8 33.14 -27.47 -13.95
CA ARG A 8 31.72 -27.39 -13.56
C ARG A 8 31.47 -26.30 -12.51
N LYS A 9 32.37 -26.18 -11.53
CA LYS A 9 32.29 -25.14 -10.49
C LYS A 9 32.44 -23.72 -11.04
N TRP A 10 33.17 -23.53 -12.14
CA TRP A 10 33.29 -22.24 -12.82
C TRP A 10 32.07 -21.90 -13.66
N GLU A 11 31.53 -22.87 -14.39
CA GLU A 11 30.30 -22.73 -15.18
C GLU A 11 29.11 -22.36 -14.27
N GLU A 12 28.99 -23.02 -13.11
CA GLU A 12 27.97 -22.71 -12.11
C GLU A 12 28.13 -21.30 -11.51
N LYS A 13 29.37 -20.88 -11.21
CA LYS A 13 29.63 -19.50 -10.77
C LYS A 13 29.28 -18.47 -11.83
N LEU A 14 29.60 -18.72 -13.09
CA LEU A 14 29.27 -17.81 -14.19
C LEU A 14 27.76 -17.65 -14.32
N LYS A 15 27.02 -18.76 -14.30
CA LYS A 15 25.55 -18.75 -14.30
C LYS A 15 24.99 -17.94 -13.13
N ASN A 16 25.50 -18.15 -11.92
CA ASN A 16 25.06 -17.38 -10.75
C ASN A 16 25.34 -15.87 -10.90
N VAL A 17 26.48 -15.50 -11.50
CA VAL A 17 26.82 -14.09 -11.76
C VAL A 17 25.90 -13.49 -12.83
N GLU A 18 25.58 -14.22 -13.89
CA GLU A 18 24.66 -13.79 -14.95
C GLU A 18 23.23 -13.62 -14.43
N GLU A 19 22.76 -14.58 -13.60
CA GLU A 19 21.47 -14.49 -12.92
C GLU A 19 21.42 -13.29 -11.98
N LEU A 20 22.49 -13.07 -11.19
CA LEU A 20 22.59 -11.92 -10.30
C LEU A 20 22.62 -10.59 -11.07
N ALA A 21 23.37 -10.52 -12.18
CA ALA A 21 23.41 -9.35 -13.04
C ALA A 21 22.04 -9.06 -13.68
N SER A 22 21.32 -10.10 -14.12
CA SER A 22 19.94 -9.98 -14.60
C SER A 22 19.00 -9.49 -13.50
N CYS A 23 19.14 -10.00 -12.27
CA CYS A 23 18.40 -9.51 -11.11
C CYS A 23 18.68 -8.03 -10.82
N TYR A 24 19.94 -7.56 -10.88
CA TYR A 24 20.26 -6.15 -10.69
C TYR A 24 19.84 -5.25 -11.84
N LYS A 25 19.79 -5.75 -13.08
CA LYS A 25 19.17 -5.01 -14.19
C LYS A 25 17.68 -4.79 -13.96
N ARG A 26 16.98 -5.82 -13.47
CA ARG A 26 15.54 -5.75 -13.14
C ARG A 26 15.27 -4.94 -11.86
N ARG A 27 16.19 -4.99 -10.89
CA ARG A 27 16.08 -4.37 -9.56
C ARG A 27 17.41 -3.66 -9.23
N PRO A 28 17.65 -2.46 -9.78
CA PRO A 28 18.90 -1.75 -9.58
C PRO A 28 19.13 -1.46 -8.09
N LEU A 29 20.34 -1.76 -7.61
CA LEU A 29 20.74 -1.36 -6.27
C LEU A 29 20.86 0.16 -6.19
N CYS A 30 20.30 0.77 -5.15
CA CYS A 30 20.59 2.17 -4.86
C CYS A 30 22.09 2.35 -4.63
N SER A 31 22.66 3.40 -5.23
CA SER A 31 24.06 3.77 -4.99
C SER A 31 24.31 3.98 -3.49
N SER A 32 25.44 3.49 -2.98
CA SER A 32 25.83 3.69 -1.59
C SER A 32 25.80 5.16 -1.21
N TYR A 33 24.92 5.53 -0.28
CA TYR A 33 24.81 6.91 0.19
C TYR A 33 26.14 7.34 0.84
N LYS A 34 26.70 8.45 0.35
CA LYS A 34 27.85 9.12 0.95
C LYS A 34 27.34 10.36 1.68
N PRO A 35 27.39 10.37 3.02
CA PRO A 35 26.98 11.54 3.80
C PRO A 35 27.77 12.75 3.32
N LYS A 36 27.07 13.78 2.86
CA LYS A 36 27.71 15.02 2.48
C LYS A 36 28.17 15.69 3.77
N LEU A 37 29.48 15.89 3.92
CA LEU A 37 29.96 16.92 4.83
C LEU A 37 29.40 18.25 4.33
N SER A 38 29.11 19.19 5.23
CA SER A 38 28.65 20.53 4.91
C SER A 38 29.75 21.28 4.15
N ASN A 39 29.93 20.97 2.87
CA ASN A 39 30.75 21.74 1.97
C ASN A 39 29.98 23.06 1.70
N PRO A 40 30.55 24.24 1.96
CA PRO A 40 29.89 25.53 1.73
C PRO A 40 29.38 25.71 0.29
N LEU A 41 29.96 24.97 -0.66
CA LEU A 41 29.62 25.03 -2.09
C LEU A 41 28.52 24.03 -2.51
N GLN A 42 28.06 23.15 -1.62
CA GLN A 42 26.98 22.20 -1.91
C GLN A 42 25.73 22.51 -1.08
N PRO A 43 24.51 22.33 -1.64
CA PRO A 43 23.29 22.50 -0.86
C PRO A 43 23.29 21.51 0.32
N SER A 44 22.86 22.01 1.48
CA SER A 44 22.76 21.22 2.71
C SER A 44 21.76 20.06 2.54
N SER A 45 22.13 18.88 3.01
CA SER A 45 21.23 17.74 3.21
C SER A 45 19.91 18.16 3.87
N VAL A 46 18.78 17.73 3.32
CA VAL A 46 17.46 18.15 3.79
C VAL A 46 17.04 17.27 4.97
N TRP A 47 17.16 17.79 6.20
CA TRP A 47 16.68 17.13 7.40
C TRP A 47 15.95 18.13 8.30
N LYS A 48 14.63 18.29 8.12
CA LYS A 48 13.85 19.29 8.84
C LYS A 48 12.63 18.69 9.55
N LEU A 49 12.43 19.09 10.80
CA LEU A 49 11.31 18.65 11.64
C LEU A 49 10.23 19.73 11.74
N PHE A 50 8.98 19.30 11.74
CA PHE A 50 7.78 20.14 11.87
C PHE A 50 6.82 19.52 12.89
N TYR A 51 6.06 20.37 13.58
CA TYR A 51 4.99 19.92 14.49
C TYR A 51 3.65 19.69 13.78
N ARG A 52 3.46 20.30 12.61
CA ARG A 52 2.22 20.20 11.82
C ARG A 52 2.50 19.54 10.47
N GLN A 53 1.70 18.54 10.11
CA GLN A 53 1.80 17.82 8.84
C GLN A 53 1.73 18.76 7.64
N THR A 54 0.81 19.73 7.69
CA THR A 54 0.61 20.71 6.62
C THR A 54 1.86 21.55 6.37
N HIS A 55 2.60 21.92 7.43
CA HIS A 55 3.83 22.69 7.31
C HIS A 55 4.95 21.86 6.68
N ALA A 56 5.04 20.57 7.04
CA ALA A 56 5.99 19.65 6.43
C ALA A 56 5.73 19.50 4.92
N PHE A 57 4.47 19.32 4.50
CA PHE A 57 4.12 19.26 3.09
C PHE A 57 4.36 20.57 2.34
N ASN A 58 4.04 21.71 2.95
CA ASN A 58 4.34 23.01 2.33
C ASN A 58 5.84 23.19 2.14
N PHE A 59 6.67 22.80 3.11
CA PHE A 59 8.11 22.82 2.97
C PHE A 59 8.60 21.85 1.89
N ALA A 60 8.11 20.61 1.86
CA ALA A 60 8.46 19.62 0.84
C ALA A 60 8.20 20.14 -0.58
N LYS A 61 7.08 20.85 -0.81
CA LYS A 61 6.76 21.48 -2.11
C LYS A 61 7.76 22.58 -2.52
N THR A 62 8.45 23.22 -1.56
CA THR A 62 9.45 24.26 -1.85
C THR A 62 10.84 23.69 -2.14
N CYS A 63 11.07 22.41 -1.82
CA CYS A 63 12.35 21.74 -2.05
C CYS A 63 12.54 21.44 -3.53
N LYS A 64 13.78 21.64 -4.02
CA LYS A 64 14.19 21.22 -5.37
C LYS A 64 14.58 19.74 -5.43
N GLU A 65 14.94 19.17 -4.28
CA GLU A 65 15.31 17.77 -4.12
C GLU A 65 14.07 16.89 -3.92
N ASP A 66 14.17 15.61 -4.27
CA ASP A 66 13.12 14.61 -4.11
C ASP A 66 12.96 14.20 -2.64
N VAL A 67 12.27 15.04 -1.89
CA VAL A 67 12.05 14.89 -0.45
C VAL A 67 10.67 14.32 -0.15
N HIS A 68 10.62 13.58 0.95
CA HIS A 68 9.44 12.85 1.40
C HIS A 68 9.14 13.22 2.85
N VAL A 69 7.89 13.02 3.26
CA VAL A 69 7.42 13.35 4.61
C VAL A 69 7.21 12.07 5.41
N PHE A 70 7.81 12.02 6.59
CA PHE A 70 7.71 10.91 7.54
C PHE A 70 7.12 11.40 8.85
N ALA A 71 6.24 10.60 9.47
CA ALA A 71 5.79 10.83 10.83
C ALA A 71 6.69 10.06 11.81
N LEU A 72 7.21 10.76 12.81
CA LEU A 72 7.95 10.20 13.93
C LEU A 72 7.07 10.27 15.17
N GLU A 73 6.71 9.12 15.72
CA GLU A 73 5.97 9.04 16.97
C GLU A 73 6.94 9.16 18.16
N LYS A 74 6.62 10.07 19.09
CA LYS A 74 7.39 10.23 20.31
C LYS A 74 7.14 9.06 21.25
N CYS A 75 8.21 8.56 21.86
CA CYS A 75 8.15 7.48 22.85
C CYS A 75 7.47 7.89 24.18
N ASP A 76 7.05 9.15 24.33
CA ASP A 76 6.61 9.74 25.60
C ASP A 76 5.15 9.42 25.97
N GLY A 77 4.54 8.39 25.35
CA GLY A 77 3.19 7.91 25.66
C GLY A 77 2.02 8.78 25.20
N ASN A 78 2.25 10.01 24.75
CA ASN A 78 1.20 10.95 24.34
C ASN A 78 0.75 10.82 22.87
N ASN A 79 1.19 9.79 22.14
CA ASN A 79 0.95 9.57 20.70
C ASN A 79 1.19 10.82 19.82
N GLN A 80 2.05 11.74 20.29
CA GLN A 80 2.34 12.97 19.59
C GLN A 80 3.33 12.68 18.45
N ARG A 81 2.97 13.13 17.23
CA ARG A 81 3.78 12.94 16.04
C ARG A 81 4.53 14.22 15.67
N LEU A 82 5.80 14.06 15.35
CA LEU A 82 6.60 15.05 14.63
C LEU A 82 6.70 14.65 13.17
N TYR A 83 6.86 15.62 12.28
CA TYR A 83 6.92 15.40 10.84
C TYR A 83 8.31 15.74 10.33
N LEU A 84 9.04 14.73 9.85
CA LEU A 84 10.36 14.86 9.26
C LEU A 84 10.23 15.00 7.74
N VAL A 85 10.94 15.96 7.16
CA VAL A 85 11.12 16.09 5.71
C VAL A 85 12.58 15.82 5.38
N THR A 86 12.81 14.77 4.57
CA THR A 86 14.13 14.35 4.11
C THR A 86 14.03 13.44 2.88
N THR A 87 15.15 13.07 2.26
CA THR A 87 15.18 12.10 1.16
C THR A 87 15.18 10.66 1.68
N TYR A 88 14.73 9.68 0.89
CA TYR A 88 14.80 8.26 1.29
C TYR A 88 16.24 7.81 1.61
N THR A 89 17.22 8.29 0.84
CA THR A 89 18.64 7.95 1.05
C THR A 89 19.19 8.48 2.36
N GLU A 90 18.81 9.71 2.74
CA GLU A 90 19.21 10.31 4.01
C GLU A 90 18.52 9.63 5.18
N LEU A 91 17.21 9.41 5.08
CA LEU A 91 16.46 8.66 6.09
C LEU A 91 17.10 7.30 6.34
N TRP A 92 17.32 6.51 5.28
CA TRP A 92 17.87 5.16 5.41
C TRP A 92 19.25 5.13 6.08
N PHE A 93 20.11 6.12 5.77
CA PHE A 93 21.43 6.23 6.39
C PHE A 93 21.35 6.42 7.91
N TYR A 94 20.49 7.32 8.38
CA TYR A 94 20.34 7.57 9.81
C TYR A 94 19.51 6.49 10.51
N TYR A 95 18.46 5.99 9.85
CA TYR A 95 17.60 4.92 10.34
C TYR A 95 18.41 3.68 10.70
N ARG A 96 19.31 3.25 9.82
CA ARG A 96 20.20 2.10 10.06
C ARG A 96 21.18 2.29 11.22
N LYS A 97 21.60 3.53 11.51
CA LYS A 97 22.57 3.83 12.55
C LYS A 97 21.93 4.08 13.92
N HIS A 98 20.70 4.57 13.92
CA HIS A 98 19.97 5.00 15.10
C HIS A 98 18.61 4.32 15.18
N GLU A 99 18.60 3.00 14.96
CA GLU A 99 17.38 2.19 14.89
C GLU A 99 16.48 2.44 16.10
N THR A 100 17.05 2.52 17.32
CA THR A 100 16.29 2.74 18.57
C THR A 100 15.57 4.08 18.66
N LYS A 101 16.05 5.13 18.01
CA LYS A 101 15.45 6.47 18.08
C LYS A 101 14.43 6.73 16.96
N LEU A 102 14.47 5.93 15.90
CA LEU A 102 13.60 6.06 14.73
C LEU A 102 12.66 4.86 14.56
N LYS A 103 12.52 3.99 15.57
CA LYS A 103 11.69 2.77 15.49
C LYS A 103 10.23 3.05 15.09
N HIS A 104 9.66 4.13 15.61
CA HIS A 104 8.27 4.51 15.34
C HIS A 104 8.20 5.57 14.23
N CYS A 105 8.73 5.20 13.06
CA CYS A 105 8.75 6.02 11.87
C CYS A 105 7.73 5.49 10.85
N TYR A 106 6.87 6.36 10.35
CA TYR A 106 5.83 6.04 9.39
C TYR A 106 6.00 6.90 8.14
N GLU A 107 5.89 6.27 6.97
CA GLU A 107 5.77 7.01 5.72
C GLU A 107 4.40 7.66 5.61
N ILE A 108 4.35 8.92 5.19
CA ILE A 108 3.08 9.59 4.91
C ILE A 108 2.87 9.60 3.41
N ILE A 109 1.89 8.81 2.94
CA ILE A 109 1.48 8.80 1.54
C ILE A 109 0.68 10.08 1.25
N PRO A 110 1.16 10.98 0.37
CA PRO A 110 0.43 12.20 0.04
C PRO A 110 -0.87 11.86 -0.71
N GLU A 111 -1.97 12.53 -0.39
CA GLU A 111 -3.32 12.24 -0.92
C GLU A 111 -3.43 12.24 -2.46
N THR A 112 -2.58 13.04 -3.12
CA THR A 112 -2.59 13.21 -4.58
C THR A 112 -1.39 12.59 -5.27
N ALA A 113 -0.48 11.95 -4.53
CA ALA A 113 0.69 11.32 -5.11
C ALA A 113 0.35 9.98 -5.73
N VAL A 114 1.01 9.69 -6.86
CA VAL A 114 1.04 8.35 -7.45
C VAL A 114 1.59 7.37 -6.43
N CYS A 115 0.93 6.22 -6.26
CA CYS A 115 1.34 5.23 -5.29
C CYS A 115 1.19 3.81 -5.81
N LYS A 116 1.97 2.90 -5.21
CA LYS A 116 1.87 1.46 -5.46
C LYS A 116 0.59 0.93 -4.84
N LEU A 117 0.06 -0.17 -5.36
CA LEU A 117 -0.99 -0.91 -4.66
C LEU A 117 -0.41 -1.51 -3.37
N TYR A 118 -1.07 -1.25 -2.24
CA TYR A 118 -0.66 -1.76 -0.95
C TYR A 118 -1.87 -2.26 -0.14
N PHE A 119 -1.60 -3.18 0.77
CA PHE A 119 -2.58 -3.74 1.70
C PHE A 119 -2.03 -3.69 3.12
N ASP A 120 -2.94 -3.52 4.08
CA ASP A 120 -2.70 -3.69 5.50
C ASP A 120 -3.64 -4.79 5.98
N LEU A 121 -3.09 -5.99 6.19
CA LEU A 121 -3.86 -7.19 6.46
C LEU A 121 -3.77 -7.56 7.92
N GLU A 122 -4.92 -7.67 8.59
CA GLU A 122 -4.94 -8.00 10.00
C GLU A 122 -6.15 -8.81 10.45
N PHE A 123 -5.94 -9.68 11.44
CA PHE A 123 -7.02 -10.30 12.19
C PHE A 123 -6.55 -10.75 13.58
N TYR A 124 -7.51 -10.92 14.49
CA TYR A 124 -7.27 -11.40 15.84
C TYR A 124 -7.23 -12.94 15.86
N LYS A 125 -6.08 -13.53 16.23
CA LYS A 125 -5.87 -14.98 16.13
C LYS A 125 -6.79 -15.80 17.03
N PRO A 126 -7.06 -15.42 18.31
CA PRO A 126 -7.88 -16.22 19.20
C PRO A 126 -9.32 -16.46 18.73
N THR A 127 -9.92 -15.52 18.00
CA THR A 127 -11.28 -15.66 17.43
C THR A 127 -11.30 -16.28 16.03
N ASN A 128 -10.12 -16.61 15.47
CA ASN A 128 -9.95 -17.12 14.11
C ASN A 128 -8.99 -18.34 14.09
N GLN A 129 -9.16 -19.29 15.01
CA GLN A 129 -8.24 -20.44 15.16
C GLN A 129 -8.16 -21.34 13.92
N GLY A 130 -9.22 -21.37 13.09
CA GLY A 130 -9.23 -22.12 11.82
C GLY A 130 -8.64 -21.37 10.64
N ALA A 131 -8.27 -20.10 10.78
CA ALA A 131 -7.79 -19.28 9.69
C ALA A 131 -6.33 -19.59 9.36
N ASN A 132 -6.08 -20.03 8.12
CA ASN A 132 -4.73 -20.18 7.60
C ASN A 132 -4.28 -18.89 6.91
N ALA A 133 -3.61 -18.01 7.65
CA ALA A 133 -3.21 -16.70 7.15
C ALA A 133 -2.33 -16.76 5.88
N ASN A 134 -1.44 -17.76 5.78
CA ASN A 134 -0.58 -17.91 4.59
C ASN A 134 -1.42 -18.25 3.35
N GLN A 135 -2.41 -19.12 3.51
CA GLN A 135 -3.33 -19.48 2.44
C GLN A 135 -4.22 -18.29 2.05
N MET A 136 -4.79 -17.58 3.04
CA MET A 136 -5.61 -16.39 2.79
C MET A 136 -4.84 -15.30 2.02
N VAL A 137 -3.57 -15.05 2.39
CA VAL A 137 -2.71 -14.11 1.66
C VAL A 137 -2.43 -14.59 0.24
N ALA A 138 -2.13 -15.88 0.04
CA ALA A 138 -1.89 -16.42 -1.29
C ALA A 138 -3.12 -16.32 -2.20
N ASP A 139 -4.31 -16.62 -1.66
CA ASP A 139 -5.58 -16.52 -2.37
C ASP A 139 -5.95 -15.06 -2.68
N LEU A 140 -5.71 -14.15 -1.74
CA LEU A 140 -5.86 -12.71 -1.97
C LEU A 140 -4.93 -12.23 -3.09
N ILE A 141 -3.63 -12.58 -3.04
CA ILE A 141 -2.67 -12.22 -4.08
C ILE A 141 -3.11 -12.73 -5.45
N LYS A 142 -3.57 -13.98 -5.53
CA LYS A 142 -4.06 -14.58 -6.78
C LYS A 142 -5.33 -13.88 -7.28
N PHE A 143 -6.25 -13.54 -6.38
CA PHE A 143 -7.47 -12.81 -6.71
C PHE A 143 -7.14 -11.41 -7.25
N ILE A 144 -6.32 -10.64 -6.55
CA ILE A 144 -5.88 -9.30 -6.98
C ILE A 144 -5.13 -9.37 -8.29
N GLY A 145 -4.22 -10.34 -8.47
CA GLY A 145 -3.50 -10.53 -9.73
C GLY A 145 -4.44 -10.76 -10.93
N ARG A 146 -5.49 -11.57 -10.76
CA ARG A 146 -6.53 -11.74 -11.79
C ARG A 146 -7.29 -10.45 -12.07
N LYS A 147 -7.67 -9.70 -11.04
CA LYS A 147 -8.41 -8.44 -11.20
C LYS A 147 -7.59 -7.31 -11.82
N LEU A 148 -6.28 -7.25 -11.55
CA LEU A 148 -5.38 -6.33 -12.23
C LEU A 148 -5.27 -6.65 -13.72
N ASP A 149 -5.22 -7.92 -14.08
CA ASP A 149 -5.19 -8.36 -15.48
C ASP A 149 -6.52 -8.08 -16.20
N GLU A 150 -7.66 -8.36 -15.57
CA GLU A 150 -9.00 -8.13 -16.12
C GLU A 150 -9.30 -6.64 -16.38
N TYR A 151 -8.95 -5.76 -15.44
CA TYR A 151 -9.29 -4.33 -15.54
C TYR A 151 -8.24 -3.51 -16.29
N TYR A 152 -6.97 -3.92 -16.23
CA TYR A 152 -5.84 -3.09 -16.68
C TYR A 152 -4.81 -3.83 -17.53
N GLU A 153 -5.01 -5.13 -17.82
CA GLU A 153 -4.06 -5.97 -18.57
C GLU A 153 -2.67 -6.05 -17.91
N ILE A 154 -2.62 -5.86 -16.58
CA ILE A 154 -1.38 -5.92 -15.80
C ILE A 154 -1.18 -7.33 -15.25
N LYS A 155 -0.17 -8.02 -15.77
CA LYS A 155 0.28 -9.30 -15.20
C LYS A 155 1.02 -9.06 -13.88
N CYS A 156 0.59 -9.73 -12.82
CA CYS A 156 1.22 -9.69 -11.51
C CYS A 156 1.54 -11.10 -11.04
N SER A 157 2.80 -11.34 -10.65
CA SER A 157 3.22 -12.58 -10.01
C SER A 157 3.52 -12.36 -8.52
N ALA A 158 3.63 -13.43 -7.74
CA ALA A 158 4.01 -13.33 -6.32
C ALA A 158 5.41 -12.72 -6.12
N GLU A 159 6.31 -12.82 -7.11
CA GLU A 159 7.65 -12.23 -7.05
C GLU A 159 7.64 -10.70 -7.08
N ASN A 160 6.55 -10.12 -7.60
CA ASN A 160 6.33 -8.68 -7.66
C ASN A 160 5.76 -8.14 -6.34
N ILE A 161 5.67 -8.94 -5.28
CA ILE A 161 4.99 -8.53 -4.04
C ILE A 161 5.99 -8.56 -2.89
N LEU A 162 6.15 -7.41 -2.25
CA LEU A 162 6.89 -7.29 -1.01
C LEU A 162 5.93 -7.58 0.15
N LYS A 163 6.17 -8.69 0.86
CA LYS A 163 5.44 -9.09 2.07
C LYS A 163 6.24 -8.66 3.30
N LEU A 164 5.62 -7.88 4.18
CA LEU A 164 6.20 -7.43 5.45
C LEU A 164 5.34 -7.99 6.59
N ASP A 165 5.92 -8.84 7.45
CA ASP A 165 5.20 -9.48 8.56
C ASP A 165 5.51 -8.74 9.87
N SER A 166 4.45 -8.37 10.59
CA SER A 166 4.49 -7.76 11.92
C SER A 166 3.58 -8.49 12.91
N SER A 167 3.30 -9.78 12.65
CA SER A 167 2.42 -10.61 13.47
C SER A 167 3.00 -10.84 14.87
N THR A 168 2.09 -10.91 15.85
CA THR A 168 2.37 -11.31 17.23
C THR A 168 1.67 -12.63 17.54
N GLU A 169 1.80 -13.15 18.77
CA GLU A 169 1.05 -14.33 19.20
C GLU A 169 -0.48 -14.12 19.14
N GLU A 170 -0.93 -12.88 19.40
CA GLU A 170 -2.35 -12.54 19.46
C GLU A 170 -2.94 -12.03 18.13
N LYS A 171 -2.12 -11.38 17.31
CA LYS A 171 -2.57 -10.68 16.10
C LYS A 171 -1.80 -11.15 14.89
N TYR A 172 -2.51 -11.50 13.83
CA TYR A 172 -1.91 -11.54 12.50
C TYR A 172 -1.88 -10.13 11.93
N SER A 173 -0.73 -9.71 11.40
CA SER A 173 -0.51 -8.36 10.90
C SER A 173 0.52 -8.40 9.78
N CYS A 174 0.13 -8.04 8.56
CA CYS A 174 1.00 -8.15 7.39
C CYS A 174 0.70 -7.06 6.37
N HIS A 175 1.74 -6.34 5.93
CA HIS A 175 1.63 -5.43 4.80
C HIS A 175 2.06 -6.10 3.51
N LEU A 176 1.29 -5.89 2.44
CA LEU A 176 1.69 -6.25 1.08
C LEU A 176 1.92 -4.98 0.27
N ILE A 177 3.01 -4.91 -0.48
CA ILE A 177 3.29 -3.82 -1.42
C ILE A 177 3.54 -4.42 -2.80
N PHE A 178 2.70 -4.08 -3.76
CA PHE A 178 2.77 -4.58 -5.14
C PHE A 178 3.74 -3.72 -5.95
N LEU A 179 4.86 -4.32 -6.34
CA LEU A 179 5.91 -3.78 -7.19
C LEU A 179 5.60 -4.10 -8.66
N LEU A 180 4.50 -3.52 -9.16
CA LEU A 180 4.06 -3.67 -10.55
C LEU A 180 5.05 -2.99 -11.50
N GLU A 181 5.37 -3.66 -12.60
CA GLU A 181 6.28 -3.13 -13.60
C GLU A 181 5.55 -2.10 -14.47
N ASN A 182 6.12 -0.89 -14.60
CA ASN A 182 5.57 0.22 -15.39
C ASN A 182 4.13 0.63 -15.05
N ALA A 183 3.64 0.27 -13.87
CA ALA A 183 2.28 0.57 -13.45
C ALA A 183 2.23 1.06 -11.99
N ALA A 184 1.38 2.05 -11.75
CA ALA A 184 1.07 2.58 -10.43
C ALA A 184 -0.34 3.17 -10.43
N PHE A 185 -0.95 3.27 -9.26
CA PHE A 185 -2.25 3.92 -9.12
C PHE A 185 -2.05 5.43 -9.02
N LYS A 186 -3.00 6.19 -9.58
CA LYS A 186 -2.99 7.66 -9.58
C LYS A 186 -2.83 8.25 -8.17
N ASN A 187 -3.50 7.64 -7.17
CA ASN A 187 -3.32 7.90 -5.75
C ASN A 187 -4.06 6.85 -4.90
N ASN A 188 -3.95 6.96 -3.57
CA ASN A 188 -4.55 6.04 -2.62
C ASN A 188 -6.10 6.02 -2.67
N ILE A 189 -6.74 7.12 -3.09
CA ILE A 189 -8.19 7.17 -3.31
C ILE A 189 -8.60 6.23 -4.45
N HIS A 190 -7.81 6.17 -5.53
CA HIS A 190 -8.07 5.29 -6.66
C HIS A 190 -7.84 3.82 -6.31
N ILE A 191 -6.85 3.51 -5.46
CA ILE A 191 -6.69 2.17 -4.87
C ILE A 191 -7.96 1.79 -4.11
N GLY A 192 -8.44 2.65 -3.20
CA GLY A 192 -9.64 2.38 -2.42
C GLY A 192 -10.88 2.16 -3.28
N ASN A 193 -11.04 2.90 -4.38
CA ASN A 193 -12.13 2.70 -5.33
C ASN A 193 -12.03 1.34 -6.03
N PHE A 194 -10.85 1.00 -6.55
CA PHE A 194 -10.60 -0.30 -7.19
C PHE A 194 -10.91 -1.46 -6.24
N LEU A 195 -10.40 -1.42 -5.01
CA LEU A 195 -10.63 -2.46 -4.01
C LEU A 195 -12.11 -2.59 -3.63
N ARG A 196 -12.82 -1.46 -3.43
CA ARG A 196 -14.27 -1.49 -3.17
C ARG A 196 -15.07 -2.13 -4.30
N THR A 197 -14.69 -1.86 -5.54
CA THR A 197 -15.36 -2.43 -6.72
C THR A 197 -15.19 -3.93 -6.77
N ILE A 198 -13.96 -4.44 -6.64
CA ILE A 198 -13.70 -5.88 -6.79
C ILE A 198 -14.07 -6.70 -5.55
N MET A 199 -14.07 -6.10 -4.36
CA MET A 199 -14.41 -6.78 -3.10
C MET A 199 -15.89 -6.63 -2.71
N GLN A 200 -16.72 -6.05 -3.57
CA GLN A 200 -18.14 -5.84 -3.32
C GLN A 200 -18.88 -7.12 -2.87
N PRO A 201 -18.61 -8.31 -3.43
CA PRO A 201 -19.21 -9.56 -2.94
C PRO A 201 -18.89 -9.86 -1.47
N ALA A 202 -17.62 -9.68 -1.05
CA ALA A 202 -17.21 -9.90 0.35
C ALA A 202 -17.85 -8.87 1.29
N ILE A 203 -17.96 -7.62 0.85
CA ILE A 203 -18.61 -6.54 1.62
C ILE A 203 -20.10 -6.86 1.84
N LEU A 204 -20.79 -7.43 0.85
CA LEU A 204 -22.19 -7.85 0.98
C LEU A 204 -22.36 -9.02 1.96
N LEU A 205 -21.43 -9.97 2.00
CA LEU A 205 -21.46 -11.09 2.95
C LEU A 205 -21.43 -10.61 4.41
N ILE A 206 -20.74 -9.51 4.70
CA ILE A 206 -20.72 -8.93 6.05
C ILE A 206 -22.08 -8.31 6.36
N LYS A 207 -22.58 -7.44 5.47
CA LYS A 207 -23.84 -6.71 5.67
C LYS A 207 -25.06 -7.62 5.84
N ASN A 208 -25.12 -8.74 5.10
CA ASN A 208 -26.26 -9.65 5.19
C ASN A 208 -26.31 -10.44 6.51
N ASN A 209 -25.19 -10.57 7.21
CA ASN A 209 -25.13 -11.27 8.50
C ASN A 209 -25.49 -10.37 9.69
N ASP A 210 -25.33 -9.05 9.56
CA ASP A 210 -25.69 -8.08 10.61
C ASP A 210 -27.19 -7.72 10.61
N ALA A 211 -27.94 -8.08 9.57
CA ALA A 211 -29.35 -7.73 9.40
C ALA A 211 -30.35 -8.57 10.26
N MET A 212 -29.87 -9.29 11.29
CA MET A 212 -30.70 -10.11 12.18
C MET A 212 -30.91 -9.51 13.58
N ASP A 213 -30.51 -8.26 13.84
CA ASP A 213 -30.80 -7.56 15.11
C ASP A 213 -31.43 -6.16 14.87
N PRO A 214 -32.74 -5.96 15.13
CA PRO A 214 -33.42 -4.69 14.89
C PRO A 214 -33.26 -3.64 16.00
N GLN A 215 -32.24 -3.72 16.87
CA GLN A 215 -32.04 -2.73 17.94
C GLN A 215 -30.58 -2.26 18.12
N ASN A 216 -29.97 -1.66 17.10
CA ASN A 216 -28.85 -0.74 17.34
C ASN A 216 -28.60 0.26 16.20
N ILE A 217 -29.50 1.22 16.04
CA ILE A 217 -29.17 2.44 15.28
C ILE A 217 -28.32 3.31 16.21
N ASN A 218 -27.04 3.45 15.85
CA ASN A 218 -25.98 4.26 16.50
C ASN A 218 -25.03 3.47 17.43
N SER A 219 -24.11 2.70 16.84
CA SER A 219 -22.67 2.77 17.20
C SER A 219 -21.84 1.71 16.49
N VAL A 220 -21.13 2.04 15.40
CA VAL A 220 -19.94 1.25 15.01
C VAL A 220 -18.86 2.14 14.37
N GLY A 221 -17.69 2.15 15.02
CA GLY A 221 -16.42 1.72 14.41
C GLY A 221 -15.83 2.57 13.29
N ARG A 222 -14.95 3.46 13.72
CA ARG A 222 -14.06 4.34 12.97
C ARG A 222 -13.00 3.58 12.14
N CYS A 223 -13.16 3.49 10.81
CA CYS A 223 -12.08 3.75 9.83
C CYS A 223 -12.59 3.76 8.36
N TYR A 224 -13.48 4.68 7.98
CA TYR A 224 -13.50 5.34 6.66
C TYR A 224 -14.54 6.47 6.69
N LYS A 225 -14.27 7.55 7.45
CA LYS A 225 -15.01 8.81 7.25
C LYS A 225 -14.15 9.74 6.42
N THR A 226 -14.35 9.70 5.11
CA THR A 226 -14.07 10.87 4.26
C THR A 226 -15.26 11.80 4.45
N THR A 227 -15.16 12.78 5.34
CA THR A 227 -16.09 13.91 5.36
C THR A 227 -15.82 14.75 4.12
N ILE A 228 -16.60 14.52 3.06
CA ILE A 228 -16.83 15.54 2.04
C ILE A 228 -17.99 16.37 2.57
N ASP A 229 -17.67 17.51 3.16
CA ASP A 229 -18.64 18.56 3.42
C ASP A 229 -18.79 19.37 2.12
N LEU A 230 -19.72 18.93 1.27
CA LEU A 230 -20.02 19.56 -0.03
C LEU A 230 -21.01 20.73 0.14
N SER A 231 -20.77 21.63 1.11
CA SER A 231 -21.72 22.71 1.44
C SER A 231 -21.14 24.14 1.43
N THR A 232 -19.88 24.36 1.03
CA THR A 232 -19.27 25.72 1.09
C THR A 232 -18.62 26.24 -0.19
N TYR A 233 -18.86 25.62 -1.36
CA TYR A 233 -18.44 26.20 -2.65
C TYR A 233 -19.58 26.19 -3.67
N LEU A 234 -20.67 26.87 -3.33
CA LEU A 234 -21.67 27.35 -4.29
C LEU A 234 -21.51 28.86 -4.38
N GLU A 235 -20.61 29.32 -5.25
CA GLU A 235 -20.64 30.64 -5.86
C GLU A 235 -19.54 30.71 -6.93
N ASN A 236 -19.81 30.15 -8.11
CA ASN A 236 -19.80 30.93 -9.34
C ASN A 236 -20.07 30.05 -10.57
N ASP A 237 -20.88 30.66 -11.42
CA ASP A 237 -21.71 30.11 -12.47
C ASP A 237 -20.93 29.87 -13.80
N SER A 238 -21.53 29.06 -14.68
CA SER A 238 -21.25 28.85 -16.11
C SER A 238 -20.24 27.80 -16.63
N LEU A 239 -19.33 27.22 -15.84
CA LEU A 239 -18.35 26.22 -16.37
C LEU A 239 -18.69 24.74 -16.09
N VAL A 240 -19.75 24.45 -15.34
CA VAL A 240 -20.08 23.08 -14.88
C VAL A 240 -21.06 22.34 -15.81
N LYS A 241 -21.79 23.05 -16.70
CA LYS A 241 -22.73 22.40 -17.62
C LYS A 241 -22.05 21.59 -18.73
N ASP A 242 -20.87 22.01 -19.18
CA ASP A 242 -20.13 21.30 -20.24
C ASP A 242 -19.46 20.00 -19.74
N VAL A 243 -19.09 19.93 -18.46
CA VAL A 243 -18.47 18.71 -17.89
C VAL A 243 -19.51 17.62 -17.63
N CYS A 244 -20.74 18.01 -17.23
CA CYS A 244 -21.83 17.06 -17.01
C CYS A 244 -22.44 16.48 -18.30
N GLN A 245 -22.32 17.18 -19.44
CA GLN A 245 -22.78 16.66 -20.73
C GLN A 245 -21.75 15.70 -21.37
N ASN A 246 -20.45 15.91 -21.13
CA ASN A 246 -19.39 15.02 -21.64
C ASN A 246 -19.22 13.71 -20.85
N LEU A 247 -19.76 13.61 -19.62
CA LEU A 247 -19.77 12.38 -18.82
C LEU A 247 -20.96 11.45 -19.12
N LYS A 248 -21.91 11.84 -19.98
CA LYS A 248 -23.08 11.03 -20.37
C LYS A 248 -22.94 10.30 -21.71
N LEU A 249 -21.78 10.35 -22.37
CA LEU A 249 -21.57 9.64 -23.63
C LEU A 249 -20.24 8.88 -23.59
N ASN A 250 -20.24 7.75 -22.87
CA ASN A 250 -19.41 6.57 -23.12
C ASN A 250 -19.90 5.41 -22.24
N SER A 251 -21.17 5.05 -22.41
CA SER A 251 -21.64 3.71 -22.11
C SER A 251 -21.03 2.77 -23.17
N TYR A 252 -19.82 2.30 -22.92
CA TYR A 252 -19.30 1.16 -23.68
C TYR A 252 -20.23 -0.02 -23.41
N LYS A 253 -21.01 -0.36 -24.43
CA LYS A 253 -21.77 -1.60 -24.52
C LYS A 253 -20.81 -2.75 -24.23
N ILE A 254 -20.95 -3.36 -23.05
CA ILE A 254 -20.42 -4.69 -22.81
C ILE A 254 -21.16 -5.59 -23.80
N SER A 255 -20.44 -5.99 -24.85
CA SER A 255 -20.89 -7.06 -25.72
C SER A 255 -21.00 -8.31 -24.86
N GLU A 256 -22.24 -8.76 -24.63
CA GLU A 256 -22.54 -10.07 -24.09
C GLU A 256 -21.81 -11.12 -24.94
N LYS A 257 -20.69 -11.62 -24.41
CA LYS A 257 -20.13 -12.91 -24.80
C LYS A 257 -20.08 -13.73 -23.54
N GLY A 258 -21.03 -14.64 -23.44
CA GLY A 258 -21.24 -15.50 -22.29
C GLY A 258 -19.97 -16.28 -21.92
N THR A 259 -19.45 -15.96 -20.75
CA THR A 259 -18.78 -16.91 -19.87
C THR A 259 -19.47 -16.76 -18.55
N SER A 260 -20.03 -17.86 -18.03
CA SER A 260 -20.68 -17.93 -16.72
C SER A 260 -19.82 -17.24 -15.65
N GLU A 261 -20.20 -16.04 -15.24
CA GLU A 261 -19.60 -15.35 -14.11
C GLU A 261 -20.01 -16.10 -12.85
N GLU A 262 -19.24 -17.12 -12.49
CA GLU A 262 -19.18 -17.55 -11.10
C GLU A 262 -18.74 -16.33 -10.29
N ASN A 263 -19.67 -15.76 -9.52
CA ASN A 263 -19.33 -14.76 -8.51
C ASN A 263 -18.22 -15.38 -7.66
N PRO A 264 -16.99 -14.83 -7.66
CA PRO A 264 -15.88 -15.47 -6.96
C PRO A 264 -16.25 -15.53 -5.48
N ASP A 265 -16.21 -16.73 -4.90
CA ASP A 265 -16.42 -16.89 -3.47
C ASP A 265 -15.29 -16.17 -2.71
N LEU A 266 -15.63 -15.02 -2.12
CA LEU A 266 -14.72 -14.20 -1.32
C LEU A 266 -14.92 -14.41 0.19
N SER A 267 -15.61 -15.49 0.60
CA SER A 267 -15.84 -15.82 2.01
C SER A 267 -14.53 -16.03 2.80
N PHE A 268 -13.45 -16.45 2.13
CA PHE A 268 -12.12 -16.60 2.73
C PHE A 268 -11.49 -15.29 3.24
N LEU A 269 -12.05 -14.13 2.85
CA LEU A 269 -11.62 -12.81 3.35
C LEU A 269 -12.36 -12.39 4.62
N ILE A 270 -13.34 -13.16 5.09
CA ILE A 270 -14.12 -12.82 6.27
C ILE A 270 -13.43 -13.39 7.51
N VAL A 271 -13.19 -12.52 8.49
CA VAL A 271 -12.60 -12.87 9.78
C VAL A 271 -13.45 -12.32 10.91
N ASN A 272 -13.33 -12.90 12.09
CA ASN A 272 -13.99 -12.41 13.30
C ASN A 272 -13.11 -11.36 13.98
N GLY A 273 -13.72 -10.27 14.44
CA GLY A 273 -13.10 -9.30 15.32
C GLY A 273 -12.94 -9.86 16.74
N LYS A 274 -12.63 -8.97 17.70
CA LYS A 274 -12.37 -9.40 19.09
C LYS A 274 -13.65 -9.81 19.82
N GLN A 275 -14.78 -9.22 19.45
CA GLN A 275 -16.08 -9.48 20.04
C GLN A 275 -16.92 -10.47 19.21
N GLY A 276 -16.36 -11.04 18.14
CA GLY A 276 -17.04 -12.00 17.27
C GLY A 276 -17.79 -11.36 16.09
N GLU A 277 -17.71 -10.04 15.94
CA GLU A 277 -18.21 -9.30 14.80
C GLU A 277 -17.48 -9.71 13.52
N LYS A 278 -18.16 -9.77 12.38
CA LYS A 278 -17.51 -10.10 11.10
C LYS A 278 -16.85 -8.86 10.51
N GLN A 279 -15.61 -8.99 10.06
CA GLN A 279 -14.87 -7.95 9.36
C GLN A 279 -14.11 -8.53 8.17
N LEU A 280 -13.64 -7.65 7.28
CA LEU A 280 -12.73 -8.06 6.21
C LEU A 280 -11.32 -8.23 6.78
N PHE A 281 -10.59 -9.19 6.22
CA PHE A 281 -9.15 -9.36 6.41
C PHE A 281 -8.31 -8.22 5.78
N VAL A 282 -8.94 -7.43 4.92
CA VAL A 282 -8.36 -6.37 4.07
C VAL A 282 -8.85 -4.99 4.51
#